data_AF-A0A413BFV8-F1
#
_entry.id   AF-A0A413BFV8-F1
#
_cell.length_a   1.000
_cell.length_b   1.000
_cell.length_c   1.000
_cell.angle_alpha   90.00
_cell.angle_beta   90.00
_cell.angle_gamma   90.00
#
_symmetry.space_group_name_H-M   'P 1'
#
loop_
_entity.id
_entity.type
_entity.pdbx_description
1 polymer ?
#
loop_
_entity_poly.entity_id
_entity_poly.type
_entity_poly.pdbx_seq_one_letter_code
_entity_poly.pdbx_strand_id
1 'polypeptide(L)' 'MLTRVKLKPLRKISQLKNLSAFDCVGCERSGSLFTLTFQIIDNDGNELLQDLSIEFSRGKMPKLYISDLYEYGNGDKQ' A
#
# COMPACT_ATOMS: atom_id res chain seq x y z
N MET A 1 10.73 -12.08 -2.47
CA MET A 1 10.48 -12.08 -1.01
C MET A 1 9.21 -11.27 -0.78
N LEU A 2 8.14 -11.88 -0.27
CA LEU A 2 6.83 -11.22 -0.10
C LEU A 2 6.74 -10.66 1.32
N THR A 3 6.93 -9.36 1.49
CA THR A 3 6.51 -8.68 2.72
C THR A 3 5.01 -8.93 2.89
N ARG A 4 4.61 -9.65 3.95
CA ARG A 4 3.19 -9.91 4.23
C ARG A 4 2.57 -8.64 4.83
N VAL A 5 2.10 -7.77 3.97
CA VAL A 5 1.46 -6.52 4.37
C VAL A 5 -0.03 -6.74 4.61
N LYS A 6 -0.55 -6.24 5.74
CA LYS A 6 -1.98 -6.36 6.08
C LYS A 6 -2.77 -5.28 5.36
N LEU A 7 -3.62 -5.70 4.42
CA LEU A 7 -4.54 -4.81 3.70
C LEU A 7 -5.84 -4.59 4.49
N LYS A 8 -6.27 -3.34 4.59
CA LYS A 8 -7.53 -2.91 5.20
C LYS A 8 -8.44 -2.29 4.14
N PRO A 9 -9.76 -2.50 4.17
CA PRO A 9 -10.68 -1.84 3.24
C PRO A 9 -10.58 -0.31 3.31
N LEU A 10 -10.42 0.32 2.15
CA LEU A 10 -10.46 1.76 1.98
C LEU A 10 -11.91 2.18 1.71
N ARG A 11 -12.55 2.85 2.69
CA ARG A 11 -13.96 3.24 2.63
C ARG A 11 -14.17 4.76 2.65
N LYS A 12 -13.17 5.53 3.07
CA LYS A 12 -13.22 6.99 3.20
C LYS A 12 -11.92 7.62 2.72
N ILE A 13 -12.02 8.80 2.10
CA ILE A 13 -10.86 9.55 1.61
C ILE A 13 -9.89 9.94 2.74
N SER A 14 -10.38 10.15 3.96
CA SER A 14 -9.55 10.48 5.14
C SER A 14 -8.56 9.38 5.53
N GLN A 15 -8.74 8.15 5.04
CA GLN A 15 -7.79 7.07 5.24
C GLN A 15 -6.54 7.21 4.34
N LEU A 16 -6.57 8.05 3.31
CA LEU A 16 -5.43 8.34 2.41
C LEU A 16 -4.54 9.46 2.95
N LYS A 17 -4.66 9.80 4.24
CA LYS A 17 -3.98 10.95 4.87
C LYS A 17 -2.46 10.97 4.72
N ASN A 18 -1.82 9.83 4.45
CA ASN A 18 -0.37 9.74 4.28
C ASN A 18 0.05 9.69 2.80
N LEU A 19 -0.88 9.58 1.85
CA LEU A 19 -0.54 9.43 0.44
C LEU A 19 -0.44 10.80 -0.23
N SER A 20 0.71 11.10 -0.80
CA SER A 20 0.95 12.28 -1.63
C SER A 20 1.31 11.85 -3.06
N ALA A 21 0.93 12.65 -4.07
CA ALA A 21 1.07 12.27 -5.48
C ALA A 21 2.53 12.11 -5.94
N PHE A 22 3.48 12.78 -5.27
CA PHE A 22 4.89 12.78 -5.65
C PHE A 22 5.65 11.57 -5.11
N ASP A 23 5.04 10.76 -4.24
CA ASP A 23 5.72 9.69 -3.51
C ASP A 23 5.42 8.28 -4.03
N CYS A 24 4.76 8.15 -5.20
CA CYS A 24 4.48 6.83 -5.78
C CYS A 24 5.78 6.23 -6.35
N VAL A 25 6.32 5.22 -5.67
CA VAL A 25 7.63 4.59 -5.99
C VAL A 25 7.52 3.23 -6.69
N GLY A 26 6.32 2.64 -6.73
CA GLY A 26 6.14 1.33 -7.34
C GLY A 26 4.72 1.08 -7.84
N CYS A 27 4.61 0.18 -8.80
CA CYS A 27 3.33 -0.40 -9.22
C CYS A 27 3.49 -1.88 -9.54
N GLU A 28 2.51 -2.68 -9.12
CA GLU A 28 2.49 -4.12 -9.37
C GLU A 28 1.08 -4.57 -9.75
N ARG A 29 1.01 -5.56 -10.65
CA ARG A 29 -0.22 -6.30 -10.92
C ARG A 29 0.00 -7.78 -10.60
N SER A 30 -0.78 -8.30 -9.66
CA SER A 30 -0.76 -9.72 -9.27
C SER A 30 -2.17 -10.28 -9.27
N GLY A 31 -2.47 -11.18 -10.21
CA GLY A 31 -3.81 -11.73 -10.41
C GLY A 31 -4.84 -10.63 -10.68
N SER A 32 -5.85 -10.56 -9.81
CA SER A 32 -6.92 -9.55 -9.80
C SER A 32 -6.56 -8.25 -9.07
N LEU A 33 -5.38 -8.17 -8.45
CA LEU A 33 -4.94 -7.04 -7.65
C LEU A 33 -4.01 -6.13 -8.46
N PHE A 34 -4.30 -4.84 -8.46
CA PHE A 34 -3.40 -3.80 -8.92
C PHE A 34 -3.00 -2.94 -7.72
N THR A 35 -1.71 -2.79 -7.47
CA THR A 35 -1.18 -2.08 -6.31
C THR A 35 -0.26 -0.94 -6.75
N LEU A 36 -0.45 0.23 -6.14
CA LEU A 36 0.49 1.33 -6.15
C LEU A 36 1.16 1.41 -4.77
N THR A 37 2.47 1.56 -4.75
CA THR A 37 3.25 1.68 -3.51
C THR A 37 3.77 3.10 -3.39
N PHE A 38 3.53 3.71 -2.24
CA PHE A 38 3.96 5.06 -1.91
C PHE A 38 5.04 5.01 -0.83
N GLN A 39 6.07 5.82 -0.98
CA GLN A 39 7.05 6.09 0.06
C GLN A 39 6.54 7.22 0.97
N ILE A 40 6.79 7.12 2.25
CA ILE A 40 6.35 8.10 3.26
C ILE A 40 7.52 8.31 4.19
N ILE A 41 7.94 9.56 4.35
CA ILE A 41 8.91 9.96 5.35
C ILE A 41 8.14 10.33 6.62
N ASP A 42 8.38 9.62 7.72
CA ASP A 42 7.77 9.95 9.01
C ASP A 42 8.44 11.17 9.67
N ASN A 43 7.91 11.61 10.80
CA ASN A 43 8.44 12.79 11.52
C ASN A 43 9.88 12.59 12.02
N ASP A 44 10.32 11.35 12.17
CA ASP A 44 11.66 10.97 12.62
C ASP A 44 12.63 10.80 11.44
N GLY A 45 12.14 10.98 10.20
CA GLY A 45 12.91 10.85 8.98
C GLY A 45 13.03 9.42 8.45
N ASN A 46 12.28 8.45 9.00
CA ASN A 46 12.30 7.07 8.53
C ASN A 46 11.51 6.92 7.24
N GLU A 47 12.04 6.12 6.31
CA GLU A 47 11.36 5.76 5.08
C GLU A 47 10.43 4.57 5.31
N LEU A 48 9.13 4.84 5.23
CA LEU A 48 8.05 3.87 5.31
C LEU A 48 7.39 3.73 3.94
N LEU A 49 6.67 2.63 3.76
CA LEU A 49 5.89 2.33 2.58
C LEU A 49 4.42 2.15 2.93
N GLN A 50 3.55 2.50 1.99
CA GLN A 50 2.13 2.22 2.05
C GLN A 50 1.59 1.83 0.68
N ASP A 51 0.82 0.76 0.66
CA ASP A 51 0.20 0.24 -0.55
C ASP A 51 -1.25 0.71 -0.65
N LEU A 52 -1.62 1.19 -1.84
CA LEU A 52 -2.98 1.37 -2.28
C LEU A 52 -3.30 0.30 -3.32
N SER A 53 -4.20 -0.62 -2.99
CA SER A 53 -4.55 -1.74 -3.86
C SER A 53 -5.99 -1.68 -4.33
N ILE A 54 -6.20 -2.05 -5.58
CA ILE A 54 -7.49 -2.18 -6.24
C ILE A 54 -7.66 -3.65 -6.64
N GLU A 55 -8.69 -4.30 -6.09
CA GLU A 55 -9.05 -5.67 -6.45
C GLU A 55 -10.23 -5.65 -7.43
N PHE A 56 -10.03 -6.23 -8.61
CA PHE A 56 -11.05 -6.40 -9.62
C PHE A 56 -11.68 -7.78 -9.54
N SER A 57 -13.01 -7.85 -9.48
CA SER A 57 -13.72 -9.13 -9.53
C SER A 57 -14.86 -9.05 -10.53
N ARG A 58 -15.07 -10.14 -11.29
CA ARG A 58 -16.02 -10.18 -12.41
C ARG A 58 -17.44 -9.85 -11.94
N GLY A 59 -18.06 -8.88 -12.59
CA GLY A 59 -19.44 -8.45 -12.32
C GLY A 59 -19.65 -7.75 -10.98
N LYS A 60 -18.57 -7.33 -10.29
CA LYS A 60 -18.65 -6.60 -9.02
C LYS A 60 -17.89 -5.28 -9.12
N MET A 61 -18.27 -4.33 -8.27
CA MET A 61 -17.51 -3.09 -8.11
C MET A 61 -16.10 -3.39 -7.59
N PRO A 62 -15.06 -2.71 -8.11
CA PRO A 62 -13.71 -2.84 -7.58
C PRO A 62 -13.67 -2.52 -6.08
N LYS A 63 -12.88 -3.29 -5.34
CA LYS A 63 -12.64 -3.04 -3.92
C LYS A 63 -11.31 -2.36 -3.74
N LEU A 64 -11.31 -1.29 -2.94
CA LEU A 64 -10.11 -0.56 -2.61
C LEU A 64 -9.60 -1.01 -1.24
N TYR A 65 -8.30 -1.14 -1.14
CA TYR A 65 -7.60 -1.47 0.10
C TYR A 65 -6.41 -0.54 0.29
N ILE A 66 -6.07 -0.30 1.55
CA ILE A 66 -4.87 0.41 1.95
C ILE A 66 -4.14 -0.42 2.99
N SER A 67 -2.81 -0.49 2.90
CA SER A 67 -2.02 -1.17 3.92
C SER A 67 -1.84 -0.34 5.19
N ASP A 68 -1.42 -1.00 6.25
CA ASP A 68 -0.64 -0.33 7.31
C ASP A 68 0.73 0.12 6.75
N LEU A 69 1.37 1.08 7.42
CA LEU A 69 2.73 1.48 7.09
C LEU A 69 3.69 0.32 7.35
N TYR A 70 4.70 0.15 6.49
CA TYR A 70 5.71 -0.90 6.64
C TYR A 70 7.08 -0.44 6.13
N GLU A 71 8.17 -0.96 6.68
CA GLU A 71 9.51 -0.72 6.18
C GLU A 71 9.80 -1.58 4.94
N TYR A 72 10.64 -1.09 4.01
CA TYR A 72 11.14 -1.93 2.93
C TYR A 72 12.03 -3.05 3.49
N GLY A 73 11.47 -4.25 3.58
CA GLY A 73 12.20 -5.51 3.71
C GLY A 73 13.44 -5.52 4.62
N ASN A 74 13.30 -5.32 5.93
CA ASN A 74 14.20 -5.97 6.88
C ASN A 74 13.66 -7.37 7.20
N GLY A 75 13.92 -8.28 6.26
CA GLY A 75 13.69 -9.71 6.45
C GLY A 75 14.66 -10.40 7.39
N ASP A 76 15.60 -9.67 8.01
CA ASP A 76 16.60 -10.20 8.94
C ASP A 76 16.72 -9.30 10.19
N LYS A 77 15.80 -9.48 11.13
CA LYS A 77 16.10 -9.28 12.56
C LYS A 77 15.60 -10.52 13.31
N GLN A 78 16.31 -11.64 13.11
CA GLN A 78 16.40 -12.71 14.12
C GLN A 78 17.59 -12.43 15.02
#